data_AF-A0A419EAJ1-F1
#
_entry.id   AF-A0A419EAJ1-F1
#
_cell.length_a   1.000
_cell.length_b   1.000
_cell.length_c   1.000
_cell.angle_alpha   90.00
_cell.angle_beta   90.00
_cell.angle_gamma   90.00
#
_symmetry.space_group_name_H-M   'P 1'
#
loop_
_entity.id
_entity.type
_entity.pdbx_description
1 polymer ?
#
loop_
_entity_poly.entity_id
_entity_poly.type
_entity_poly.pdbx_seq_one_letter_code
_entity_poly.pdbx_strand_id
1 'polypeptide(L)'
;MTYWMIFLRLAHIFTGVFWVGAALAMYFFINPAVRATAEAGQKFMGHILTQSRFSAAMIGAGLTTAIAGTLLYWIDSDGFTSAWMMAGPGIGFAIGATFAVIGLVAGYMIPRTGAAMGKLAAQFKGPPTPEQQAQMGALSSRMAMISTVNIICLIAATVLMAVARYLRF
;
A
#
# COMPACT_ATOMS: atom_id res chain seq x y z
N MET A 1 -6.81 -29.84 6.97
CA MET A 1 -6.26 -28.48 7.13
C MET A 1 -5.33 -28.48 8.34
N THR A 2 -4.03 -28.38 8.14
CA THR A 2 -3.02 -28.32 9.22
C THR A 2 -3.10 -26.96 9.93
N TYR A 3 -2.85 -26.91 11.25
CA TYR A 3 -2.86 -25.66 12.04
C TYR A 3 -2.03 -24.52 11.42
N TRP A 4 -0.94 -24.89 10.74
CA TRP A 4 -0.09 -23.95 10.00
C TRP A 4 -0.83 -23.16 8.91
N MET A 5 -1.69 -23.81 8.12
CA MET A 5 -2.46 -23.13 7.08
C MET A 5 -3.48 -22.15 7.66
N ILE A 6 -4.09 -22.49 8.79
CA ILE A 6 -5.01 -21.60 9.50
C ILE A 6 -4.24 -20.36 9.97
N PHE A 7 -3.08 -20.55 10.60
CA PHE A 7 -2.22 -19.44 11.04
C PHE A 7 -1.86 -18.50 9.89
N LEU A 8 -1.39 -19.03 8.76
CA LEU A 8 -1.05 -18.21 7.59
C LEU A 8 -2.26 -17.44 7.04
N ARG A 9 -3.43 -18.08 6.96
CA ARG A 9 -4.68 -17.42 6.52
C ARG A 9 -5.07 -16.28 7.45
N LEU A 10 -5.02 -16.50 8.77
CA LEU A 10 -5.32 -15.46 9.75
C LEU A 10 -4.30 -14.32 9.63
N ALA A 11 -3.00 -14.61 9.59
CA ALA A 11 -1.97 -13.60 9.44
C ALA A 11 -2.17 -12.77 8.16
N HIS A 12 -2.42 -13.42 7.02
CA HIS A 12 -2.69 -12.76 5.74
C HIS A 12 -3.92 -11.85 5.81
N ILE A 13 -5.05 -12.36 6.28
CA ILE A 13 -6.31 -11.62 6.28
C ILE A 13 -6.28 -10.47 7.29
N PHE A 14 -5.86 -10.70 8.54
CA PHE A 14 -5.85 -9.66 9.57
C PHE A 14 -4.93 -8.50 9.19
N THR A 15 -3.71 -8.82 8.74
CA THR A 15 -2.76 -7.76 8.34
C THR A 15 -3.18 -7.10 7.04
N GLY A 16 -3.79 -7.84 6.10
CA GLY A 16 -4.29 -7.30 4.84
C GLY A 16 -5.45 -6.34 5.04
N VAL A 17 -6.41 -6.68 5.92
CA VAL A 17 -7.53 -5.81 6.29
C VAL A 17 -7.04 -4.51 6.91
N PHE A 18 -6.11 -4.58 7.87
CA PHE A 18 -5.52 -3.39 8.45
C PHE A 18 -4.79 -2.54 7.41
N TRP A 19 -3.93 -3.16 6.61
CA TRP A 19 -3.10 -2.48 5.62
C TRP A 19 -3.93 -1.78 4.55
N VAL A 20 -4.81 -2.51 3.86
CA VAL A 20 -5.66 -1.94 2.80
C VAL A 20 -6.65 -0.95 3.38
N GLY A 21 -7.30 -1.28 4.50
CA GLY A 21 -8.28 -0.40 5.15
C GLY A 21 -7.67 0.94 5.57
N ALA A 22 -6.49 0.92 6.21
CA ALA A 22 -5.78 2.13 6.60
C ALA A 22 -5.32 2.95 5.38
N ALA A 23 -4.86 2.31 4.30
CA ALA A 23 -4.48 3.00 3.06
C ALA A 23 -5.68 3.73 2.44
N LEU A 24 -6.83 3.06 2.35
CA LEU A 24 -8.07 3.65 1.84
C LEU A 24 -8.54 4.81 2.74
N ALA A 25 -8.53 4.61 4.07
CA ALA A 25 -8.88 5.66 5.02
C ALA A 25 -7.99 6.90 4.88
N MET A 26 -6.68 6.67 4.75
CA MET A 26 -5.70 7.74 4.52
C MET A 26 -5.99 8.48 3.21
N TYR A 27 -6.20 7.77 2.11
CA TYR A 27 -6.38 8.40 0.80
C TYR A 27 -7.69 9.16 0.67
N PHE A 28 -8.82 8.57 1.08
CA PHE A 28 -10.15 9.14 0.83
C PHE A 28 -10.62 10.13 1.89
N PHE A 29 -10.13 10.03 3.12
CA PHE A 29 -10.68 10.82 4.24
C PHE A 29 -9.59 11.68 4.91
N ILE A 30 -8.50 11.06 5.35
CA ILE A 30 -7.51 11.77 6.17
C ILE A 30 -6.69 12.75 5.32
N ASN A 31 -6.20 12.35 4.15
CA ASN A 31 -5.41 13.21 3.28
C ASN A 31 -6.21 14.44 2.79
N PRO A 32 -7.47 14.33 2.35
CA PRO A 32 -8.31 15.48 2.06
C PRO A 32 -8.51 16.39 3.27
N ALA A 33 -8.79 15.84 4.46
CA ALA A 33 -8.94 16.62 5.68
C ALA A 33 -7.64 17.37 6.06
N VAL A 34 -6.49 16.74 5.92
CA VAL A 34 -5.17 17.35 6.14
C VAL A 34 -4.94 18.53 5.19
N ARG A 35 -5.34 18.40 3.92
CA ARG A 35 -5.25 19.51 2.94
C ARG A 35 -6.20 20.64 3.28
N ALA A 36 -7.44 20.33 3.68
CA ALA A 36 -8.46 21.33 4.00
C ALA A 36 -8.15 22.13 5.28
N THR A 37 -7.40 21.55 6.22
CA THR A 37 -7.06 22.16 7.52
C THR A 37 -5.68 22.82 7.56
N ALA A 38 -5.00 22.92 6.42
CA ALA A 38 -3.71 23.60 6.26
C ALA A 38 -2.68 23.23 7.35
N GLU A 39 -2.15 24.22 8.08
CA GLU A 39 -1.07 24.04 9.05
C GLU A 39 -1.40 23.00 10.15
N ALA A 40 -2.63 23.02 10.68
CA ALA A 40 -3.06 22.06 11.70
C ALA A 40 -3.02 20.62 11.17
N GLY A 41 -3.52 20.42 9.94
CA GLY A 41 -3.45 19.14 9.26
C GLY A 41 -2.02 18.67 8.99
N GLN A 42 -1.14 19.58 8.56
CA GLN A 42 0.27 19.27 8.32
C GLN A 42 0.99 18.83 9.60
N LYS A 43 0.73 19.50 10.74
CA LYS A 43 1.30 19.11 12.05
C LYS A 43 0.81 17.73 12.48
N PHE A 44 -0.49 17.45 12.34
CA PHE A 44 -1.08 16.14 12.62
C PHE A 44 -0.44 15.02 11.78
N MET A 45 -0.36 15.22 10.46
CA MET A 45 0.24 14.25 9.55
C MET A 45 1.74 14.07 9.84
N GLY A 46 2.46 15.16 10.11
CA GLY A 46 3.87 15.11 10.52
C GLY A 46 4.08 14.26 11.77
N HIS A 47 3.23 14.40 12.79
CA HIS A 47 3.30 13.57 13.99
C HIS A 47 3.01 12.10 13.70
N ILE A 48 1.96 11.79 12.93
CA ILE A 48 1.66 10.41 12.51
C ILE A 48 2.84 9.78 11.78
N LEU A 49 3.46 10.48 10.83
CA LEU A 49 4.48 9.89 9.97
C LEU A 49 5.85 9.75 10.66
N THR A 50 6.18 10.64 11.59
CA THR A 50 7.54 10.73 12.17
C THR A 50 7.63 10.33 13.63
N GLN A 51 6.57 10.52 14.42
CA GLN A 51 6.56 10.27 15.86
C GLN A 51 5.74 9.04 16.26
N SER A 52 4.86 8.56 15.37
CA SER A 52 4.08 7.36 15.61
C SER A 52 4.70 6.13 14.93
N ARG A 53 4.21 4.94 15.32
CA ARG A 53 4.59 3.67 14.68
C ARG A 53 3.77 3.38 13.42
N PHE A 54 2.94 4.31 12.94
CA PHE A 54 2.04 4.09 11.81
C PHE A 54 2.75 3.63 10.54
N SER A 55 3.81 4.33 10.12
CA SER A 55 4.58 3.96 8.92
C SER A 55 5.19 2.55 9.04
N ALA A 56 5.73 2.22 10.21
CA ALA A 56 6.29 0.90 10.47
C ALA A 56 5.20 -0.19 10.51
N ALA A 57 4.04 0.10 11.11
CA ALA A 57 2.89 -0.80 11.16
C ALA A 57 2.33 -1.07 9.75
N MET A 58 2.25 -0.05 8.89
CA MET A 58 1.80 -0.18 7.50
C MET A 58 2.75 -1.07 6.68
N ILE A 59 4.07 -0.85 6.79
CA ILE A 59 5.07 -1.68 6.10
C ILE A 59 5.03 -3.11 6.63
N GLY A 60 4.99 -3.27 7.96
CA GLY A 60 4.92 -4.58 8.60
C GLY A 60 3.67 -5.35 8.17
N ALA A 61 2.50 -4.72 8.22
CA ALA A 61 1.25 -5.34 7.81
C ALA A 61 1.26 -5.72 6.32
N GLY A 62 1.73 -4.84 5.43
CA GLY A 62 1.85 -5.14 4.00
C GLY A 62 2.81 -6.30 3.71
N LEU A 63 3.97 -6.33 4.34
CA LEU A 63 4.94 -7.43 4.21
C LEU A 63 4.40 -8.74 4.77
N THR A 64 3.78 -8.73 5.95
CA THR A 64 3.16 -9.93 6.53
C THR A 64 2.04 -10.46 5.64
N THR A 65 1.20 -9.57 5.10
CA THR A 65 0.15 -9.94 4.13
C THR A 65 0.77 -10.62 2.91
N ALA A 66 1.76 -9.97 2.27
CA ALA A 66 2.38 -10.49 1.06
C ALA A 66 3.08 -11.84 1.30
N ILE A 67 3.88 -11.96 2.36
CA ILE A 67 4.61 -13.19 2.68
C ILE A 67 3.64 -14.32 3.01
N ALA A 68 2.65 -14.08 3.88
CA ALA A 68 1.66 -15.11 4.23
C ALA A 68 0.84 -15.55 3.01
N GLY A 69 0.47 -14.60 2.14
CA GLY A 69 -0.24 -14.89 0.89
C GLY A 69 0.60 -15.72 -0.08
N THR A 70 1.87 -15.38 -0.27
CA THR A 70 2.80 -16.14 -1.10
C THR A 70 3.00 -17.55 -0.57
N LEU A 71 3.14 -17.73 0.75
CA LEU A 71 3.27 -19.06 1.35
C LEU A 71 2.00 -19.89 1.16
N LEU A 72 0.82 -19.29 1.30
CA LEU A 72 -0.45 -19.97 1.02
C LEU A 72 -0.54 -20.42 -0.45
N TYR A 73 -0.18 -19.52 -1.37
CA TYR A 73 -0.16 -19.85 -2.79
C TYR A 73 0.85 -20.97 -3.10
N TRP A 74 2.04 -20.92 -2.48
CA TRP A 74 3.07 -21.96 -2.62
C TRP A 74 2.57 -23.33 -2.14
N ILE A 75 1.84 -23.38 -1.02
CA ILE A 75 1.23 -24.62 -0.51
C ILE A 75 0.15 -25.13 -1.47
N ASP A 76 -0.79 -24.28 -1.88
CA ASP A 76 -1.91 -24.67 -2.74
C ASP A 76 -1.45 -25.07 -4.17
N SER A 77 -0.28 -24.59 -4.60
CA SER A 77 0.33 -24.90 -5.89
C SER A 77 1.36 -26.04 -5.88
N ASP A 78 1.51 -26.76 -4.76
CA ASP A 78 2.54 -27.79 -4.58
C ASP A 78 3.95 -27.31 -5.02
N GLY A 79 4.36 -26.17 -4.45
CA GLY A 79 5.65 -25.58 -4.76
C GLY A 79 5.77 -24.97 -6.16
N PHE A 80 4.67 -24.41 -6.67
CA PHE A 80 4.54 -23.84 -8.02
C PHE A 80 4.59 -24.85 -9.18
N THR A 81 4.27 -26.12 -8.92
CA THR A 81 4.31 -27.18 -9.95
C THR A 81 2.92 -27.66 -10.37
N SER A 82 1.89 -27.37 -9.59
CA SER A 82 0.53 -27.83 -9.83
C SER A 82 -0.17 -27.10 -10.98
N ALA A 83 -0.94 -27.85 -11.78
CA ALA A 83 -1.83 -27.32 -12.82
C ALA A 83 -2.90 -26.35 -12.28
N TRP A 84 -3.19 -26.38 -10.97
CA TRP A 84 -4.08 -25.43 -10.29
C TRP A 84 -3.70 -23.97 -10.54
N MET A 85 -2.39 -23.68 -10.71
CA MET A 85 -1.92 -22.32 -11.01
C MET A 85 -2.47 -21.76 -12.33
N MET A 86 -2.79 -22.65 -13.27
CA MET A 86 -3.34 -22.29 -14.57
C MET A 86 -4.87 -22.36 -14.61
N ALA A 87 -5.52 -22.72 -13.50
CA ALA A 87 -6.96 -22.65 -13.36
C ALA A 87 -7.40 -21.26 -12.88
N GLY A 88 -8.67 -20.90 -13.12
CA GLY A 88 -9.28 -19.64 -12.69
C GLY A 88 -8.85 -19.13 -11.30
N PRO A 89 -8.91 -19.93 -10.22
CA PRO A 89 -8.51 -19.47 -8.89
C PRO A 89 -7.02 -19.15 -8.77
N GLY A 90 -6.14 -20.01 -9.30
CA GLY A 90 -4.69 -19.78 -9.29
C GLY A 90 -4.33 -18.50 -10.04
N ILE A 91 -4.87 -18.33 -11.25
CA ILE A 91 -4.67 -17.12 -12.05
C ILE A 91 -5.18 -15.88 -11.29
N GLY A 92 -6.40 -15.93 -10.74
CA GLY A 92 -6.98 -14.82 -9.98
C GLY A 92 -6.13 -14.38 -8.79
N PHE A 93 -5.63 -15.34 -8.00
CA PHE A 93 -4.74 -15.04 -6.89
C PHE A 93 -3.38 -14.49 -7.35
N ALA A 94 -2.80 -15.01 -8.44
CA ALA A 94 -1.52 -14.54 -8.97
C ALA A 94 -1.60 -13.09 -9.50
N ILE A 95 -2.66 -12.75 -10.23
CA ILE A 95 -2.92 -11.37 -10.69
C ILE A 95 -3.15 -10.46 -9.48
N GLY A 96 -3.96 -10.90 -8.52
CA GLY A 96 -4.20 -10.15 -7.27
C GLY A 96 -2.91 -9.88 -6.49
N ALA A 97 -2.04 -10.89 -6.38
CA ALA A 97 -0.74 -10.77 -5.74
C ALA A 97 0.17 -9.77 -6.47
N THR A 98 0.14 -9.76 -7.81
CA THR A 98 0.88 -8.79 -8.63
C THR A 98 0.44 -7.36 -8.32
N PHE A 99 -0.87 -7.09 -8.28
CA PHE A 99 -1.39 -5.80 -7.86
C PHE A 99 -1.01 -5.45 -6.43
N ALA A 100 -1.08 -6.40 -5.49
CA ALA A 100 -0.67 -6.18 -4.11
C ALA A 100 0.81 -5.77 -4.01
N VAL A 101 1.71 -6.40 -4.78
CA VAL A 101 3.14 -6.06 -4.83
C VAL A 101 3.36 -4.65 -5.38
N ILE A 102 2.70 -4.30 -6.50
CA ILE A 102 2.77 -2.93 -7.06
C ILE A 102 2.26 -1.92 -6.03
N GLY A 103 1.15 -2.22 -5.38
CA GLY A 103 0.58 -1.42 -4.29
C GLY A 103 1.57 -1.24 -3.14
N LEU A 104 2.22 -2.31 -2.68
CA LEU A 104 3.21 -2.27 -1.61
C LEU A 104 4.40 -1.38 -1.96
N VAL A 105 4.95 -1.53 -3.16
CA VAL A 105 6.07 -0.71 -3.65
C VAL A 105 5.66 0.77 -3.73
N ALA A 106 4.51 1.07 -4.32
CA ALA A 106 3.99 2.44 -4.38
C ALA A 106 3.79 3.02 -2.97
N GLY A 107 3.19 2.26 -2.05
CA GLY A 107 2.98 2.66 -0.66
C GLY A 107 4.28 2.96 0.09
N TYR A 108 5.35 2.20 -0.19
CA TYR A 108 6.68 2.44 0.36
C TYR A 108 7.34 3.73 -0.18
N MET A 109 7.01 4.13 -1.40
CA MET A 109 7.54 5.36 -2.00
C MET A 109 6.88 6.63 -1.43
N ILE A 110 5.64 6.57 -0.95
CA ILE A 110 4.89 7.71 -0.39
C ILE A 110 5.68 8.44 0.72
N PRO A 111 6.08 7.81 1.84
CA PRO A 111 6.80 8.51 2.90
C PRO A 111 8.15 9.06 2.44
N ARG A 112 8.80 8.41 1.46
CA ARG A 112 10.06 8.89 0.88
C ARG A 112 9.89 10.17 0.06
N THR A 113 8.86 10.22 -0.79
CA THR A 113 8.51 11.44 -1.52
C THR A 113 8.11 12.56 -0.56
N GLY A 114 7.37 12.23 0.52
CA GLY A 114 7.00 13.20 1.56
C GLY A 114 8.21 13.77 2.31
N ALA A 115 9.17 12.91 2.65
CA ALA A 115 10.43 13.34 3.26
C ALA A 115 11.24 14.24 2.31
N ALA A 116 11.25 13.97 1.00
CA ALA A 116 11.91 14.83 0.02
C ALA A 116 11.25 16.21 -0.07
N MET A 117 9.91 16.27 -0.04
CA MET A 117 9.17 17.55 0.02
C MET A 117 9.50 18.32 1.30
N GLY A 118 9.50 17.65 2.45
CA GLY A 118 9.86 18.28 3.74
C GLY A 118 11.29 18.83 3.74
N LYS A 119 12.25 18.09 3.19
CA LYS A 119 13.64 18.55 3.04
C LYS A 119 13.76 19.76 2.13
N LEU A 120 13.02 19.80 1.02
CA LEU A 120 13.00 20.94 0.10
C LEU A 120 12.38 22.17 0.77
N ALA A 121 11.24 22.00 1.47
CA ALA A 121 10.56 23.07 2.18
C ALA A 121 11.45 23.70 3.27
N ALA A 122 12.26 22.90 3.97
CA ALA A 122 13.20 23.38 4.98
C ALA A 122 14.33 24.27 4.40
N GLN A 123 14.54 24.27 3.09
CA GLN A 123 15.54 25.13 2.42
C GLN A 123 14.99 26.52 2.07
N PHE A 124 13.69 26.77 2.27
CA PHE A 124 13.08 28.05 1.92
C PHE A 124 13.50 29.11 2.94
N LYS A 125 14.28 30.09 2.48
CA LYS A 125 14.67 31.28 3.26
C LYS A 125 13.85 32.49 2.79
N GLY A 126 12.53 32.43 2.98
CA GLY A 126 11.57 33.40 2.46
C GLY A 126 10.73 32.82 1.31
N PRO A 127 10.17 33.68 0.43
CA PRO A 127 9.40 33.22 -0.73
C PRO A 127 10.22 32.24 -1.59
N PRO A 128 9.62 31.11 -2.03
CA PRO A 128 10.34 30.11 -2.81
C PRO A 128 10.78 30.66 -4.17
N THR A 129 12.00 30.29 -4.61
CA THR A 129 12.47 30.63 -5.96
C THR A 129 11.66 29.86 -7.02
N PRO A 130 11.67 30.31 -8.30
CA PRO A 130 10.99 29.58 -9.38
C PRO A 130 11.42 28.11 -9.48
N GLU A 131 12.71 27.82 -9.27
CA GLU A 131 13.25 26.46 -9.27
C GLU A 131 12.72 25.64 -8.09
N GLN A 132 12.69 26.22 -6.89
CA GLN A 132 12.13 25.58 -5.71
C GLN A 132 10.64 25.27 -5.87
N GLN A 133 9.89 26.21 -6.46
CA GLN A 133 8.48 26.02 -6.75
C GLN A 133 8.25 24.92 -7.79
N ALA A 134 9.05 24.89 -8.86
CA ALA A 134 8.99 23.83 -9.87
C ALA A 134 9.32 22.44 -9.28
N GLN A 135 10.35 22.34 -8.45
CA GLN A 135 10.71 21.09 -7.77
C GLN A 135 9.62 20.62 -6.81
N MET A 136 9.04 21.53 -6.02
CA MET A 136 7.93 21.21 -5.12
C MET A 136 6.70 20.73 -5.90
N GLY A 137 6.40 21.36 -7.04
CA GLY A 137 5.34 20.94 -7.96
C GLY A 137 5.58 19.53 -8.51
N ALA A 138 6.79 19.24 -8.99
CA ALA A 138 7.15 17.91 -9.50
C ALA A 138 7.01 16.81 -8.43
N LEU A 139 7.48 17.09 -7.20
CA LEU A 139 7.32 16.15 -6.07
C LEU A 139 5.85 15.95 -5.69
N SER A 140 5.05 17.02 -5.72
CA SER A 140 3.61 16.96 -5.42
C SER A 140 2.86 16.12 -6.47
N SER A 141 3.14 16.31 -7.75
CA SER A 141 2.57 15.52 -8.84
C SER A 141 2.98 14.05 -8.73
N ARG A 142 4.25 13.78 -8.44
CA ARG A 142 4.75 12.42 -8.19
C ARG A 142 4.04 11.76 -7.00
N MET A 143 3.85 12.49 -5.91
CA MET A 143 3.12 12.00 -4.73
C MET A 143 1.69 11.62 -5.08
N ALA A 144 0.98 12.48 -5.84
CA ALA A 144 -0.39 12.23 -6.28
C ALA A 144 -0.49 10.97 -7.17
N MET A 145 0.43 10.85 -8.13
CA MET A 145 0.51 9.68 -9.01
C MET A 145 0.75 8.39 -8.22
N ILE A 146 1.77 8.36 -7.35
CA ILE A 146 2.10 7.17 -6.55
C ILE A 146 0.95 6.78 -5.62
N SER A 147 0.31 7.77 -4.99
CA SER A 147 -0.85 7.53 -4.11
C SER A 147 -2.02 6.92 -4.89
N THR A 148 -2.28 7.40 -6.10
CA THR A 148 -3.36 6.89 -6.96
C THR A 148 -3.06 5.46 -7.44
N VAL A 149 -1.83 5.20 -7.89
CA VAL A 149 -1.38 3.85 -8.26
C VAL A 149 -1.52 2.89 -7.08
N ASN A 150 -1.08 3.31 -5.89
CA ASN A 150 -1.21 2.51 -4.68
C ASN A 150 -2.67 2.10 -4.43
N ILE A 151 -3.60 3.05 -4.40
CA ILE A 151 -5.00 2.75 -4.09
C ILE A 151 -5.69 1.91 -5.16
N ILE A 152 -5.49 2.22 -6.45
CA ILE A 152 -6.07 1.42 -7.53
C ILE A 152 -5.58 -0.04 -7.43
N CYS A 153 -4.28 -0.24 -7.21
CA CYS A 153 -3.71 -1.57 -7.08
C CYS A 153 -4.24 -2.30 -5.83
N LEU A 154 -4.35 -1.63 -4.68
CA LEU A 154 -4.87 -2.27 -3.47
C LEU A 154 -6.36 -2.64 -3.59
N ILE A 155 -7.17 -1.81 -4.25
CA ILE A 155 -8.57 -2.15 -4.55
C ILE A 155 -8.64 -3.36 -5.49
N ALA A 156 -7.89 -3.34 -6.60
CA ALA A 156 -7.86 -4.45 -7.55
C ALA A 156 -7.41 -5.76 -6.90
N ALA A 157 -6.34 -5.70 -6.09
CA ALA A 157 -5.85 -6.83 -5.32
C ALA A 157 -6.94 -7.37 -4.38
N THR A 158 -7.62 -6.50 -3.62
CA THR A 158 -8.66 -6.90 -2.67
C THR A 158 -9.83 -7.58 -3.38
N VAL A 159 -10.30 -7.02 -4.50
CA VAL A 159 -11.37 -7.61 -5.30
C VAL A 159 -10.95 -8.98 -5.80
N LEU A 160 -9.77 -9.11 -6.41
CA LEU A 160 -9.27 -10.39 -6.92
C LEU A 160 -9.12 -11.43 -5.80
N MET A 161 -8.56 -11.06 -4.65
CA MET A 161 -8.43 -11.96 -3.50
C MET A 161 -9.79 -12.44 -2.97
N ALA A 162 -10.81 -11.58 -3.01
CA ALA A 162 -12.17 -11.94 -2.57
C ALA A 162 -12.89 -12.86 -3.57
N VAL A 163 -12.66 -12.70 -4.87
CA VAL A 163 -13.43 -13.40 -5.92
C VAL A 163 -12.71 -14.56 -6.57
N ALA A 164 -11.37 -14.65 -6.47
CA ALA A 164 -10.56 -15.62 -7.23
C ALA A 164 -11.06 -17.06 -7.10
N ARG A 165 -11.48 -17.48 -5.90
CA ARG A 165 -12.02 -18.83 -5.64
C ARG A 165 -13.26 -19.21 -6.46
N TYR A 166 -13.94 -18.23 -7.07
CA TYR A 166 -15.15 -18.45 -7.88
C TYR A 166 -14.90 -18.40 -9.39
N LEU A 167 -13.68 -18.12 -9.83
CA LEU A 167 -13.32 -18.11 -11.24
C LEU A 167 -13.27 -19.56 -11.76
N ARG A 168 -13.93 -19.82 -12.90
CA ARG A 168 -14.15 -21.19 -13.43
C ARG A 168 -13.61 -21.43 -14.84
N PHE A 169 -12.86 -20.49 -15.39
CA PHE A 169 -12.21 -20.64 -16.68
C PHE A 169 -10.90 -21.43 -16.56
#